data_AF-A0A0X3P0I0-F1
#
_entry.id   AF-A0A0X3P0I0-F1
#
_cell.length_a   1.000
_cell.length_b   1.000
_cell.length_c   1.000
_cell.angle_alpha   90.00
_cell.angle_beta   90.00
_cell.angle_gamma   90.00
#
_symmetry.space_group_name_H-M   'P 1'
#
loop_
_entity.id
_entity.type
_entity.pdbx_description
1 polymer ?
#
loop_
_entity_poly.entity_id
_entity_poly.type
_entity_poly.pdbx_seq_one_letter_code
_entity_poly.pdbx_strand_id
1 'polypeptide(L)'
;MFILLPNREDGLPQLLNKIFTVCPTPHGKGDKLYLDMFLSLTHYYTEEVNLYLPRFKIGEGDPSVNLNDTMMKLGVSKIFDRDVADFSGMTDVRRLFVSSIVHCAVLEVDEEGAEAAAATGISCMIECSMPPQPVDFKVTHPFVVAIADDQGTPL
;
A
#
# COMPACT_ATOMS: atom_id res chain seq x y z
N MET A 1 2.94 5.91 6.30
CA MET A 1 2.79 5.85 4.84
C MET A 1 4.09 5.36 4.23
N PHE A 2 4.02 4.48 3.25
CA PHE A 2 5.16 3.93 2.53
C PHE A 2 5.11 4.37 1.07
N ILE A 3 6.26 4.82 0.54
CA ILE A 3 6.45 5.12 -0.88
C ILE A 3 7.52 4.16 -1.40
N LEU A 4 7.12 3.25 -2.29
CA LEU A 4 8.02 2.30 -2.94
C LEU A 4 8.28 2.79 -4.36
N LEU A 5 9.46 3.37 -4.56
CA LEU A 5 9.93 3.87 -5.84
C LEU A 5 10.88 2.84 -6.47
N PRO A 6 10.57 2.27 -7.65
CA PRO A 6 11.52 1.41 -8.36
C PRO A 6 12.79 2.18 -8.72
N ASN A 7 13.96 1.56 -8.74
CA ASN A 7 15.20 2.24 -9.13
C ASN A 7 15.22 2.65 -10.62
N ARG A 8 14.41 2.00 -11.46
CA ARG A 8 14.29 2.28 -12.89
C ARG A 8 12.95 2.94 -13.17
N GLU A 9 12.92 3.85 -14.14
CA GLU A 9 11.68 4.52 -14.58
C GLU A 9 10.60 3.54 -15.05
N ASP A 10 10.99 2.46 -15.73
CA ASP A 10 10.14 1.38 -16.22
C ASP A 10 9.98 0.21 -15.24
N GLY A 11 10.45 0.37 -13.99
CA GLY A 11 10.62 -0.71 -13.01
C GLY A 11 9.37 -1.11 -12.24
N LEU A 12 8.23 -0.42 -12.41
CA LEU A 12 7.02 -0.66 -11.64
C LEU A 12 6.47 -2.08 -11.82
N PRO A 13 6.37 -2.67 -13.04
CA PRO A 13 5.89 -4.03 -13.20
C PRO A 13 6.73 -5.07 -12.45
N GLN A 14 8.05 -4.91 -12.44
CA GLN A 14 8.96 -5.81 -11.71
C GLN A 14 8.80 -5.64 -10.20
N LEU A 15 8.61 -4.41 -9.73
CA LEU A 15 8.28 -4.15 -8.33
C LEU A 15 6.96 -4.82 -7.94
N LEU A 16 5.90 -4.66 -8.73
CA LEU A 16 4.59 -5.26 -8.48
C LEU A 16 4.67 -6.79 -8.43
N ASN A 17 5.34 -7.41 -9.40
CA ASN A 17 5.56 -8.85 -9.36
C ASN A 17 6.33 -9.28 -8.12
N LYS A 18 7.32 -8.50 -7.69
CA LYS A 18 8.10 -8.80 -6.49
C LYS A 18 7.25 -8.71 -5.22
N ILE A 19 6.53 -7.62 -4.98
CA ILE A 19 5.77 -7.43 -3.73
C ILE A 19 4.70 -8.50 -3.51
N PHE A 20 4.09 -9.03 -4.59
CA PHE A 20 3.09 -10.10 -4.53
C PHE A 20 3.67 -11.51 -4.63
N THR A 21 5.00 -11.66 -4.61
CA THR A 21 5.65 -12.98 -4.54
C THR A 21 5.96 -13.38 -3.11
N VAL A 22 5.99 -14.69 -2.89
CA VAL A 22 6.37 -15.32 -1.64
C VAL A 22 7.89 -15.24 -1.47
N CYS A 23 8.34 -14.82 -0.30
CA CYS A 23 9.75 -14.83 0.06
C CYS A 23 10.28 -16.28 0.09
N PRO A 24 11.34 -16.60 -0.67
CA PRO A 24 11.99 -17.90 -0.57
C PRO A 24 12.62 -18.04 0.82
N THR A 25 12.12 -18.96 1.64
CA THR A 25 12.80 -19.33 2.89
C THR A 25 13.78 -20.47 2.63
N PRO A 26 14.93 -20.52 3.33
CA PRO A 26 15.92 -21.58 3.14
C PRO A 26 15.36 -23.00 3.39
N HIS A 27 14.18 -23.09 4.00
CA HIS A 27 13.51 -24.35 4.38
C HIS A 27 12.29 -24.66 3.49
N GLY A 28 12.11 -23.95 2.36
CA GLY A 28 11.11 -24.25 1.33
C GLY A 28 9.66 -23.98 1.72
N LYS A 29 9.42 -23.40 2.90
CA LYS A 29 8.10 -23.06 3.42
C LYS A 29 8.01 -21.55 3.52
N GLY A 30 7.91 -20.91 2.36
CA GLY A 30 7.68 -19.47 2.27
C GLY A 30 6.20 -19.22 2.50
N ASP A 31 5.84 -18.73 3.68
CA ASP A 31 4.44 -18.37 3.99
C ASP A 31 4.25 -16.84 3.99
N LYS A 32 5.33 -16.06 3.81
CA LYS A 32 5.33 -14.59 3.90
C LYS A 32 5.52 -13.96 2.52
N LEU A 33 4.76 -12.91 2.23
CA LEU A 33 4.92 -12.13 1.01
C LEU A 33 6.06 -11.12 1.18
N TYR A 34 6.67 -10.71 0.08
CA TYR A 34 7.59 -9.56 0.11
C TYR A 34 6.90 -8.29 0.59
N LEU A 35 5.58 -8.15 0.36
CA LEU A 35 4.78 -7.04 0.87
C LEU A 35 4.90 -6.89 2.40
N ASP A 36 4.79 -7.99 3.15
CA ASP A 36 4.91 -7.97 4.62
C ASP A 36 6.28 -7.46 5.07
N MET A 37 7.32 -7.82 4.32
CA MET A 37 8.68 -7.35 4.58
C MET A 37 8.82 -5.85 4.27
N PHE A 38 8.21 -5.36 3.18
CA PHE A 38 8.26 -3.94 2.79
C PHE A 38 7.40 -3.03 3.66
N LEU A 39 6.32 -3.53 4.27
CA LEU A 39 5.48 -2.72 5.15
C LEU A 39 5.87 -2.84 6.62
N SER A 40 6.76 -3.76 6.96
CA SER A 40 7.26 -3.90 8.33
C SER A 40 8.38 -2.92 8.63
N LEU A 41 8.15 -2.06 9.62
CA LEU A 41 9.11 -1.07 10.10
C LEU A 41 10.41 -1.67 10.65
N THR A 42 10.46 -2.98 10.93
CA THR A 42 11.65 -3.63 11.51
C THR A 42 12.86 -3.70 10.58
N HIS A 43 12.65 -3.48 9.28
CA HIS A 43 13.70 -3.56 8.26
C HIS A 43 14.18 -2.19 7.76
N TYR A 44 13.65 -1.11 8.32
CA TYR A 44 14.01 0.25 7.94
C TYR A 44 14.91 0.90 8.99
N TYR A 45 15.80 1.77 8.54
CA TYR A 45 16.59 2.64 9.38
C TYR A 45 16.19 4.09 9.10
N THR A 46 16.33 4.96 10.09
CA THR A 46 16.03 6.38 9.95
C THR A 46 17.22 7.10 9.32
N GLU A 47 16.97 7.87 8.26
CA GLU A 47 17.96 8.70 7.58
C GLU A 47 17.32 10.05 7.22
N GLU A 48 18.11 11.13 7.26
CA GLU A 48 17.66 12.45 6.82
C GLU A 48 17.72 12.53 5.29
N VAL A 49 16.61 12.90 4.66
CA VAL A 49 16.48 12.90 3.19
C VAL A 49 15.84 14.18 2.67
N ASN A 50 16.29 14.64 1.50
CA ASN A 50 15.58 15.67 0.74
C ASN A 50 14.46 14.99 -0.07
N LEU A 51 13.23 15.05 0.44
CA LEU A 51 12.06 14.42 -0.18
C LEU A 51 11.46 15.32 -1.28
N TYR A 52 11.33 14.77 -2.48
CA TYR A 52 10.56 15.37 -3.57
C TYR A 52 9.44 14.41 -3.97
N LEU A 53 8.23 14.66 -3.46
CA LEU A 53 7.04 13.87 -3.70
C LEU A 53 5.97 14.74 -4.38
N PRO A 54 5.37 14.33 -5.52
CA PRO A 54 4.31 15.10 -6.15
C PRO A 54 3.05 15.12 -5.28
N ARG A 55 2.28 16.21 -5.35
CA ARG A 55 0.88 16.23 -4.88
C ARG A 55 0.05 15.31 -5.77
N PHE A 56 -0.78 14.46 -5.19
CA PHE A 56 -1.67 13.60 -5.97
C PHE A 56 -2.98 13.29 -5.24
N LYS A 57 -3.99 12.92 -6.04
CA LYS A 57 -5.29 12.46 -5.57
C LYS A 57 -5.69 11.19 -6.33
N ILE A 58 -6.14 10.19 -5.59
CA ILE A 58 -6.66 8.91 -6.11
C ILE A 58 -8.15 8.85 -5.79
N GLY A 59 -8.95 8.39 -6.75
CA GLY A 59 -10.40 8.26 -6.59
C GLY A 59 -11.17 9.57 -6.80
N GLU A 60 -10.62 10.51 -7.58
CA GLU A 60 -11.35 11.71 -7.98
C GLU A 60 -12.45 11.39 -9.01
N GLY A 61 -13.64 11.96 -8.83
CA GLY A 61 -14.80 11.71 -9.68
C GLY A 61 -15.57 10.45 -9.28
N ASP A 62 -15.09 9.28 -9.69
CA ASP A 62 -15.69 7.98 -9.36
C ASP A 62 -14.67 7.06 -8.67
N PRO A 63 -14.62 7.06 -7.32
CA PRO A 63 -13.71 6.20 -6.56
C PRO A 63 -14.19 4.75 -6.47
N SER A 64 -15.32 4.41 -7.10
CA SER A 64 -15.98 3.13 -6.92
C SER A 64 -15.41 2.05 -7.84
N VAL A 65 -15.13 0.88 -7.26
CA VAL A 65 -14.67 -0.30 -7.98
C VAL A 65 -15.66 -1.43 -7.71
N ASN A 66 -16.21 -2.00 -8.78
CA ASN A 66 -17.02 -3.20 -8.69
C ASN A 66 -16.11 -4.42 -8.49
N LEU A 67 -16.30 -5.15 -7.39
CA LEU A 67 -15.47 -6.28 -7.01
C LEU A 67 -16.07 -7.64 -7.38
N ASN A 68 -17.22 -7.70 -8.05
CA ASN A 68 -17.90 -8.96 -8.36
C ASN A 68 -16.98 -9.94 -9.08
N ASP A 69 -16.36 -9.52 -10.18
CA ASP A 69 -15.48 -10.36 -10.99
C ASP A 69 -14.25 -10.83 -10.21
N THR A 70 -13.68 -9.93 -9.38
CA THR A 70 -12.53 -10.24 -8.53
C THR A 70 -12.92 -11.30 -7.50
N MET A 71 -14.04 -11.13 -6.81
CA MET A 71 -14.53 -12.08 -5.81
C MET A 71 -14.85 -13.43 -6.43
N MET A 72 -15.45 -13.46 -7.63
CA MET A 72 -15.69 -14.70 -8.36
C MET A 72 -14.38 -15.42 -8.73
N LYS A 73 -13.35 -14.67 -9.20
CA LYS A 73 -12.02 -15.23 -9.48
C LYS A 73 -11.32 -15.78 -8.23
N LEU A 74 -11.61 -15.19 -7.06
CA LEU A 74 -11.14 -15.67 -5.76
C LEU A 74 -11.95 -16.87 -5.21
N GLY A 75 -12.97 -17.33 -5.94
CA GLY A 75 -13.80 -18.49 -5.56
C GLY A 75 -15.09 -18.14 -4.82
N VAL A 76 -15.34 -16.86 -4.56
CA VAL A 76 -16.58 -16.37 -3.94
C VAL A 76 -17.59 -16.07 -5.05
N SER A 77 -18.28 -17.11 -5.54
CA SER A 77 -19.24 -16.98 -6.65
C SER A 77 -20.70 -17.22 -6.23
N LYS A 78 -20.93 -18.17 -5.32
CA LYS A 78 -22.29 -18.59 -4.91
C LYS A 78 -23.15 -17.44 -4.39
N ILE A 79 -22.56 -16.46 -3.73
CA ILE A 79 -23.28 -15.31 -3.16
C ILE A 79 -23.97 -14.44 -4.21
N PHE A 80 -23.51 -14.50 -5.47
CA PHE A 80 -24.04 -13.71 -6.58
C PHE A 80 -25.14 -14.44 -7.37
N ASP A 81 -25.35 -15.73 -7.10
CA ASP A 81 -26.32 -16.56 -7.80
C ASP A 81 -27.65 -16.58 -7.02
N ARG A 82 -28.74 -16.17 -7.67
CA ARG A 82 -30.06 -16.07 -7.05
C ARG A 82 -30.64 -17.41 -6.58
N ASP A 83 -30.29 -18.50 -7.25
CA ASP A 83 -30.85 -19.82 -7.00
C ASP A 83 -29.96 -20.65 -6.08
N VAL A 84 -28.69 -20.28 -5.91
CA VAL A 84 -27.69 -21.01 -5.11
C VAL A 84 -27.28 -20.28 -3.84
N ALA A 85 -27.39 -18.95 -3.78
CA ALA A 85 -27.01 -18.16 -2.61
C ALA A 85 -27.82 -18.58 -1.37
N ASP A 86 -27.12 -18.78 -0.25
CA ASP A 86 -27.71 -19.12 1.03
C ASP A 86 -27.31 -18.09 2.09
N PHE A 87 -28.28 -17.26 2.47
CA PHE A 87 -28.17 -16.25 3.53
C PHE A 87 -29.11 -16.55 4.70
N SER A 88 -29.56 -17.79 4.85
CA SER A 88 -30.49 -18.22 5.91
C SER A 88 -29.96 -17.98 7.33
N GLY A 89 -28.64 -17.92 7.51
CA GLY A 89 -28.00 -17.55 8.78
C GLY A 89 -28.16 -16.07 9.17
N MET A 90 -28.59 -15.20 8.24
CA MET A 90 -28.77 -13.76 8.47
C MET A 90 -30.25 -13.36 8.51
N THR A 91 -31.10 -14.03 7.73
CA THR A 91 -32.52 -13.65 7.59
C THR A 91 -33.37 -14.80 7.03
N ASP A 92 -34.66 -14.80 7.33
CA ASP A 92 -35.66 -15.74 6.79
C ASP A 92 -36.10 -15.39 5.35
N VAL A 93 -35.62 -14.28 4.78
CA VAL A 93 -35.95 -13.87 3.41
C VAL A 93 -35.44 -14.88 2.40
N ARG A 94 -36.35 -15.41 1.57
CA ARG A 94 -36.03 -16.36 0.50
C ARG A 94 -35.50 -15.65 -0.75
N ARG A 95 -34.60 -16.32 -1.48
CA ARG A 95 -34.01 -15.84 -2.74
C ARG A 95 -33.25 -14.51 -2.60
N LEU A 96 -32.60 -14.31 -1.45
CA LEU A 96 -31.67 -13.21 -1.22
C LEU A 96 -30.32 -13.57 -1.86
N PHE A 97 -29.72 -12.61 -2.56
CA PHE A 97 -28.40 -12.76 -3.17
C PHE A 97 -27.71 -11.39 -3.26
N VAL A 98 -26.39 -11.38 -3.40
CA VAL A 98 -25.61 -10.17 -3.59
C VAL A 98 -25.66 -9.78 -5.06
N SER A 99 -26.19 -8.59 -5.37
CA SER A 99 -26.18 -8.06 -6.73
C SER A 99 -24.81 -7.47 -7.09
N SER A 100 -24.20 -6.73 -6.17
CA SER A 100 -22.90 -6.11 -6.37
C SER A 100 -22.16 -5.85 -5.06
N ILE A 101 -20.83 -5.92 -5.13
CA ILE A 101 -19.91 -5.45 -4.10
C ILE A 101 -19.18 -4.26 -4.69
N VAL A 102 -19.40 -3.08 -4.10
CA VAL A 102 -18.79 -1.83 -4.54
C VAL A 102 -17.84 -1.34 -3.46
N HIS A 103 -16.57 -1.16 -3.82
CA HIS A 103 -15.54 -0.64 -2.93
C HIS A 103 -15.15 0.77 -3.36
N CYS A 104 -15.23 1.73 -2.45
CA CYS A 104 -14.88 3.14 -2.72
C CYS A 104 -13.73 3.57 -1.83
N ALA A 105 -12.66 4.09 -2.42
CA ALA A 105 -11.52 4.63 -1.68
C ALA A 105 -11.02 5.93 -2.33
N VAL A 106 -10.69 6.91 -1.50
CA VAL A 106 -10.12 8.20 -1.90
C VAL A 106 -8.87 8.45 -1.07
N LEU A 107 -7.80 8.89 -1.73
CA LEU A 107 -6.56 9.31 -1.08
C LEU A 107 -6.13 10.64 -1.67
N GLU A 108 -5.88 11.63 -0.83
CA GLU A 108 -5.29 12.92 -1.22
C GLU A 108 -4.00 13.10 -0.42
N VAL A 109 -2.91 13.40 -1.13
CA VAL A 109 -1.60 13.69 -0.56
C VAL A 109 -1.18 15.06 -1.03
N ASP A 110 -1.07 15.98 -0.10
CA ASP A 110 -0.56 17.35 -0.25
C ASP A 110 0.42 17.66 0.89
N GLU A 111 0.93 18.90 0.92
CA GLU A 111 1.90 19.35 1.91
C GLU A 111 1.31 19.48 3.33
N GLU A 112 -0.01 19.54 3.47
CA GLU A 112 -0.70 19.67 4.76
C GLU A 112 -1.10 18.31 5.36
N GLY A 113 -1.38 17.32 4.49
CA GLY A 113 -1.91 16.00 4.82
C GLY A 113 -0.89 14.95 5.27
N ALA A 114 0.40 15.31 5.36
CA ALA A 114 1.45 14.51 5.99
C ALA A 114 2.22 15.39 6.97
N GLU A 115 1.64 15.56 8.17
CA GLU A 115 2.09 16.33 9.33
C GLU A 115 3.52 16.89 9.21
N ALA A 116 3.56 18.18 8.89
CA ALA A 116 4.74 18.93 8.45
C ALA A 116 5.97 18.78 9.37
N ALA A 117 7.08 18.38 8.75
CA ALA A 117 8.46 18.81 8.99
C ALA A 117 8.82 19.30 10.42
N ALA A 118 9.33 18.39 11.26
CA ALA A 118 10.17 18.79 12.39
C ALA A 118 11.56 19.24 11.89
N ALA A 119 11.70 20.53 11.59
CA ALA A 119 13.00 21.15 11.36
C ALA A 119 13.83 21.17 12.65
N THR A 120 14.63 20.13 12.87
CA THR A 120 15.55 20.08 14.02
C THR A 120 16.92 20.61 13.61
N GLY A 121 17.05 21.94 13.51
CA GLY A 121 18.34 22.60 13.32
C GLY A 121 19.17 22.56 14.60
N ILE A 122 19.98 21.52 14.80
CA ILE A 122 21.01 21.52 15.85
C ILE A 122 22.30 22.08 15.24
N SER A 123 22.53 23.38 15.41
CA SER A 123 23.86 23.98 15.21
C SER A 123 24.70 23.72 16.46
N CYS A 124 25.31 22.53 16.54
CA CYS A 124 26.39 22.28 17.47
C CYS A 124 27.70 22.37 16.70
N MET A 125 28.46 23.45 16.91
CA MET A 125 29.86 23.51 16.50
C MET A 125 30.65 22.53 17.39
N ILE A 126 30.86 21.32 16.89
CA ILE A 126 31.91 20.43 17.39
C ILE A 126 32.76 20.07 16.17
N GLU A 127 34.01 20.52 16.20
CA GLU A 127 35.05 20.16 15.26
C GLU A 127 35.22 18.63 15.28
N CYS A 128 34.65 17.93 14.29
CA CYS A 128 35.11 16.66 13.69
C CYS A 128 33.98 16.04 12.86
N SER A 129 34.23 15.82 11.56
CA SER A 129 33.32 15.26 10.53
C SER A 129 32.19 16.17 10.08
N MET A 130 32.16 16.53 8.79
CA MET A 130 30.94 17.07 8.17
C MET A 130 29.81 16.05 8.37
N PRO A 131 28.61 16.45 8.81
CA PRO A 131 27.46 15.55 8.80
C PRO A 131 27.26 15.05 7.36
N PRO A 132 26.94 13.76 7.16
CA PRO A 132 26.63 13.24 5.84
C PRO A 132 25.52 14.10 5.22
N GLN A 133 25.71 14.50 3.95
CA GLN A 133 24.71 15.28 3.26
C GLN A 133 23.43 14.45 3.11
N PRO A 134 22.24 15.04 3.32
CA PRO A 134 20.97 14.33 3.13
C PRO A 134 20.90 13.74 1.73
N VAL A 135 20.38 12.51 1.62
CA VAL A 135 20.20 11.84 0.33
C VAL A 135 18.94 12.39 -0.35
N ASP A 136 19.04 12.72 -1.64
CA ASP A 136 17.89 13.13 -2.44
C ASP A 136 16.99 11.92 -2.75
N PHE A 137 15.75 11.93 -2.25
CA PHE A 137 14.71 10.96 -2.62
C PHE A 137 13.67 11.62 -3.52
N LYS A 138 13.82 11.42 -4.84
CA LYS A 138 13.01 12.08 -5.88
C LYS A 138 12.03 11.10 -6.53
N VAL A 139 10.74 11.30 -6.29
CA VAL A 139 9.65 10.49 -6.86
C VAL A 139 9.26 11.04 -8.24
N THR A 140 10.04 10.68 -9.26
CA THR A 140 9.93 11.25 -10.62
C THR A 140 9.24 10.33 -11.64
N HIS A 141 8.91 9.11 -11.26
CA HIS A 141 8.33 8.09 -12.14
C HIS A 141 7.36 7.18 -11.35
N PRO A 142 6.60 6.29 -12.01
CA PRO A 142 5.55 5.51 -11.35
C PRO A 142 6.01 4.74 -10.12
N PHE A 143 5.24 4.84 -9.04
CA PHE A 143 5.55 4.31 -7.71
C PHE A 143 4.33 3.62 -7.08
N VAL A 144 4.56 2.88 -6.00
CA VAL A 144 3.49 2.31 -5.16
C VAL A 144 3.40 3.13 -3.87
N VAL A 145 2.17 3.45 -3.46
CA VAL A 145 1.87 4.02 -2.14
C VAL A 145 1.09 3.00 -1.32
N ALA A 146 1.42 2.89 -0.03
CA ALA A 146 0.68 2.08 0.92
C ALA A 146 0.54 2.83 2.25
N ILE A 147 -0.63 2.69 2.87
CA ILE A 147 -0.86 3.12 4.25
C ILE A 147 -1.05 1.84 5.05
N ALA A 148 -0.29 1.71 6.13
CA ALA A 148 -0.31 0.55 6.98
C ALA A 148 -0.21 0.98 8.44
N ASP A 149 -0.67 0.12 9.34
CA ASP A 149 -0.47 0.27 10.77
C ASP A 149 0.98 0.02 11.19
N ASP A 150 1.28 0.20 12.47
CA ASP A 150 2.63 -0.01 13.04
C ASP A 150 3.11 -1.47 12.94
N GLN A 151 2.19 -2.41 12.69
CA GLN A 151 2.50 -3.83 12.50
C GLN A 151 2.76 -4.17 11.02
N GLY A 152 2.58 -3.21 10.11
CA GLY A 152 2.75 -3.40 8.67
C GLY A 152 1.51 -3.95 7.97
N THR A 153 0.35 -3.94 8.62
CA THR A 153 -0.93 -4.34 8.01
C THR A 153 -1.46 -3.19 7.13
N PRO A 154 -1.67 -3.40 5.82
CA PRO A 154 -2.32 -2.40 4.96
C PRO A 154 -3.71 -2.04 5.50
N LEU A 155 -4.03 -0.74 5.52
CA LEU A 155 -5.36 -0.23 5.88
C LEU A 155 -6.41 -0.51 4.81
#